data_AF-A0A849CKF0-F1
#
_entry.id   AF-A0A849CKF0-F1
#
_cell.length_a   1.000
_cell.length_b   1.000
_cell.length_c   1.000
_cell.angle_alpha   90.00
_cell.angle_beta   90.00
_cell.angle_gamma   90.00
#
_symmetry.space_group_name_H-M   'P 1'
#
loop_
_entity.id
_entity.type
_entity.pdbx_description
1 polymer ?
#
loop_
_entity_poly.entity_id
_entity_poly.type
_entity_poly.pdbx_seq_one_letter_code
_entity_poly.pdbx_strand_id
1 'polypeptide(L)'
;MDAALGDGQLAADDHRTLIELAGTAKTLGELTEFTADLQRTSDAPAGPRPPRSHRRQWFAAILVAATVAAAATGFALVYRPAVTISMPGDPELDAAAPLVIATPSLVTREGMALFRDQYRARFGDTIADRFLLYPDMASVDRPSAIRDTLYESWNYRGGFAKSGDPRSRTSGTVTVDLGTLDIDAMASLITLAVTGLGVEQGRVTHIVFDASRAGRGQPSVVIYVNNEFKESAHLEATPSGEILRQSPFRK
;
A
#
# COMPACT_ATOMS: atom_id res chain seq x y z
N MET A 1 13.56 -35.71 23.54
CA MET A 1 12.67 -36.88 23.49
C MET A 1 12.23 -37.04 24.92
N ASP A 2 11.05 -36.65 25.32
CA ASP A 2 9.78 -36.65 24.62
C ASP A 2 9.25 -35.22 24.48
N ALA A 3 8.77 -34.82 23.31
CA ALA A 3 7.42 -35.21 22.91
C ALA A 3 6.50 -34.84 24.09
N ALA A 4 5.98 -33.62 24.07
CA ALA A 4 4.66 -33.46 23.50
C ALA A 4 3.68 -34.46 24.13
N LEU A 5 2.66 -33.88 24.75
CA LEU A 5 1.43 -34.56 25.15
C LEU A 5 1.64 -35.49 26.36
N GLY A 6 0.63 -35.90 27.10
CA GLY A 6 -0.79 -35.97 26.73
C GLY A 6 -1.63 -34.72 27.03
N ASP A 7 -1.46 -34.04 28.15
CA ASP A 7 -1.87 -34.68 29.41
C ASP A 7 -2.59 -33.72 30.38
N GLY A 8 -3.07 -32.56 29.92
CA GLY A 8 -3.43 -31.47 30.85
C GLY A 8 -2.16 -30.94 31.50
N GLN A 9 -2.03 -29.67 31.82
CA GLN A 9 -2.39 -29.07 33.10
C GLN A 9 -2.12 -27.58 32.80
N LEU A 10 -3.11 -26.71 32.64
CA LEU A 10 -3.51 -25.80 33.73
C LEU A 10 -2.41 -25.71 34.82
N ALA A 11 -1.90 -24.53 35.10
CA ALA A 11 -2.67 -23.75 36.05
C ALA A 11 -2.74 -22.28 35.63
N ALA A 12 -3.96 -21.79 35.62
CA ALA A 12 -4.33 -20.39 35.45
C ALA A 12 -3.93 -19.52 36.69
N ASP A 13 -2.92 -19.93 37.46
CA ASP A 13 -2.48 -19.24 38.70
C ASP A 13 -1.17 -18.45 38.55
N ASP A 14 -0.35 -18.69 37.52
CA ASP A 14 0.93 -17.96 37.33
C ASP A 14 0.77 -16.54 36.79
N HIS A 15 -0.40 -16.19 36.25
CA HIS A 15 -0.66 -14.85 35.75
C HIS A 15 -0.89 -13.83 36.89
N ARG A 16 -1.34 -14.27 38.08
CA ARG A 16 -1.44 -13.36 39.25
C ARG A 16 -0.09 -13.16 39.93
N THR A 17 0.76 -14.18 40.01
CA THR A 17 2.10 -14.09 40.61
C THR A 17 3.04 -13.18 39.80
N LEU A 18 2.93 -13.21 38.46
CA LEU A 18 3.69 -12.31 37.57
C LEU A 18 3.26 -10.83 37.68
N ILE A 19 2.01 -10.56 38.05
CA ILE A 19 1.50 -9.20 38.26
C ILE A 19 1.87 -8.70 39.67
N GLU A 20 1.96 -9.58 40.67
CA GLU A 20 2.44 -9.22 42.02
C GLU A 20 3.95 -8.92 42.07
N LEU A 21 4.78 -9.56 41.24
CA LEU A 21 6.23 -9.31 41.22
C LEU A 21 6.65 -8.00 40.51
N ALA A 22 5.78 -7.45 39.66
CA ALA A 22 6.05 -6.21 38.92
C ALA A 22 6.03 -4.94 39.80
N GLY A 23 5.78 -5.06 41.11
CA GLY A 23 5.66 -3.95 42.06
C GLY A 23 6.91 -3.62 42.89
N THR A 24 8.00 -4.40 42.83
CA THR A 24 9.10 -4.22 43.81
C THR A 24 10.49 -4.47 43.24
N ALA A 25 11.02 -3.51 42.49
CA ALA A 25 12.47 -3.37 42.36
C ALA A 25 12.82 -1.87 42.39
N LYS A 26 13.44 -1.44 43.48
CA LYS A 26 13.62 -0.03 43.86
C LYS A 26 15.09 0.42 43.83
N THR A 27 16.00 -0.30 43.18
CA THR A 27 17.42 0.10 43.11
C THR A 27 18.14 -0.28 41.82
N LEU A 28 19.17 0.49 41.47
CA LEU A 28 19.95 0.40 40.23
C LEU A 28 20.97 -0.76 40.19
N GLY A 29 21.14 -1.54 41.26
CA GLY A 29 22.11 -2.65 41.33
C GLY A 29 21.63 -3.95 40.68
N GLU A 30 20.32 -4.23 40.69
CA GLU A 30 19.76 -5.47 40.14
C GLU A 30 19.65 -5.46 38.61
N LEU A 31 19.64 -4.27 38.00
CA LEU A 31 19.63 -4.12 36.53
C LEU A 31 20.97 -4.51 35.88
N THR A 32 22.09 -4.32 36.59
CA THR A 32 23.42 -4.68 36.10
C THR A 32 23.67 -6.19 36.10
N GLU A 33 23.09 -6.92 37.05
CA GLU A 33 23.19 -8.39 37.12
C GLU A 33 22.34 -9.06 36.04
N PHE A 34 21.15 -8.53 35.77
CA PHE A 34 20.25 -9.02 34.71
C PHE A 34 20.79 -8.78 33.29
N THR A 35 21.49 -7.66 33.09
CA THR A 35 22.12 -7.35 31.79
C THR A 35 23.33 -8.25 31.51
N ALA A 36 24.11 -8.59 32.53
CA ALA A 36 25.28 -9.47 32.40
C ALA A 36 24.90 -10.92 32.08
N ASP A 37 23.74 -11.39 32.55
CA ASP A 37 23.29 -12.76 32.31
C ASP A 37 22.69 -12.95 30.90
N LEU A 38 21.99 -11.92 30.39
CA LEU A 38 21.50 -11.89 29.00
C LEU A 38 22.62 -11.82 27.96
N GLN A 39 23.76 -11.20 28.30
CA GLN A 39 24.90 -11.15 27.39
C GLN A 39 25.66 -12.49 27.28
N ARG A 40 25.54 -13.39 28.28
CA ARG A 40 26.22 -14.70 28.27
C ARG A 40 25.52 -15.74 27.39
N THR A 41 24.25 -15.54 27.07
CA THR A 41 23.45 -16.45 26.22
C THR A 41 23.64 -16.21 24.72
N SER A 42 24.36 -15.15 24.33
CA SER A 42 24.50 -14.73 22.92
C SER A 42 25.65 -15.39 22.14
N ASP A 43 26.49 -16.24 22.76
CA ASP A 43 27.75 -16.70 22.16
C ASP A 43 27.87 -18.24 21.94
N ALA A 44 26.77 -18.92 21.61
CA ALA A 44 26.78 -20.36 21.30
C ALA A 44 26.69 -20.66 19.77
N PRO A 45 27.48 -21.61 19.21
CA PRO A 45 27.55 -21.83 17.75
C PRO A 45 26.39 -22.66 17.18
N ALA A 46 26.08 -22.44 15.89
CA ALA A 46 24.89 -22.97 15.22
C ALA A 46 25.05 -24.41 14.65
N GLY A 47 24.05 -25.27 14.92
CA GLY A 47 23.91 -26.63 14.36
C GLY A 47 22.99 -26.74 13.12
N PRO A 48 22.92 -27.93 12.47
CA PRO A 48 22.41 -28.07 11.09
C PRO A 48 20.88 -28.12 10.96
N ARG A 49 20.37 -27.74 9.77
CA ARG A 49 18.93 -27.58 9.47
C ARG A 49 18.22 -28.88 9.04
N PRO A 50 17.00 -29.17 9.54
CA PRO A 50 16.21 -30.34 9.14
C PRO A 50 15.20 -30.06 7.98
N PRO A 51 14.68 -31.12 7.31
CA PRO A 51 13.85 -31.01 6.10
C PRO A 51 12.37 -30.66 6.38
N ARG A 52 11.70 -30.13 5.35
CA ARG A 52 10.33 -29.59 5.41
C ARG A 52 9.27 -30.69 5.22
N SER A 53 8.27 -30.77 6.10
CA SER A 53 7.14 -31.71 5.98
C SER A 53 5.82 -31.03 5.58
N HIS A 54 5.02 -31.76 4.79
CA HIS A 54 3.70 -31.36 4.26
C HIS A 54 2.63 -31.06 5.34
N ARG A 55 2.87 -31.42 6.60
CA ARG A 55 1.93 -31.19 7.71
C ARG A 55 1.74 -29.70 8.04
N ARG A 56 2.73 -28.85 7.72
CA ARG A 56 2.66 -27.39 7.91
C ARG A 56 1.68 -26.71 6.95
N GLN A 57 1.37 -27.34 5.82
CA GLN A 57 0.41 -26.80 4.86
C GLN A 57 -1.04 -26.98 5.32
N TRP A 58 -1.32 -28.00 6.14
CA TRP A 58 -2.68 -28.22 6.66
C TRP A 58 -3.03 -27.30 7.83
N PHE A 59 -2.05 -26.93 8.67
CA PHE A 59 -2.23 -25.91 9.72
C PHE A 59 -2.41 -24.49 9.16
N ALA A 60 -1.82 -24.18 7.99
CA ALA A 60 -2.05 -22.91 7.31
C ALA A 60 -3.50 -22.77 6.80
N ALA A 61 -4.16 -23.87 6.42
CA ALA A 61 -5.55 -23.84 5.96
C ALA A 61 -6.55 -23.53 7.08
N ILE A 62 -6.27 -23.97 8.33
CA ILE A 62 -7.15 -23.72 9.48
C ILE A 62 -7.04 -22.26 9.96
N LEU A 63 -5.86 -21.63 9.84
CA LEU A 63 -5.67 -20.22 10.20
C LEU A 63 -6.42 -19.25 9.27
N VAL A 64 -6.64 -19.64 8.01
CA VAL A 64 -7.40 -18.86 7.01
C VAL A 64 -8.92 -18.93 7.25
N ALA A 65 -9.43 -20.03 7.81
CA ALA A 65 -10.86 -20.15 8.13
C ALA A 65 -11.26 -19.29 9.35
N ALA A 66 -10.37 -19.14 10.34
CA ALA A 66 -10.65 -18.36 11.55
C ALA A 66 -10.68 -16.83 11.30
N THR A 67 -9.91 -16.33 10.32
CA THR A 67 -9.93 -14.90 9.94
C THR A 67 -11.21 -14.53 9.18
N VAL A 68 -11.78 -15.44 8.39
CA VAL A 68 -13.07 -15.22 7.71
C VAL A 68 -14.24 -15.14 8.71
N ALA A 69 -14.22 -15.96 9.77
CA ALA A 69 -15.25 -15.93 10.81
C ALA A 69 -15.19 -14.66 11.68
N ALA A 70 -13.98 -14.16 12.01
CA ALA A 70 -13.82 -12.91 12.76
C ALA A 70 -14.25 -11.66 11.97
N ALA A 71 -14.07 -11.65 10.65
CA ALA A 71 -14.56 -10.59 9.76
C ALA A 71 -16.10 -10.56 9.66
N ALA A 72 -16.76 -11.72 9.69
CA ALA A 72 -18.23 -11.81 9.69
C ALA A 72 -18.85 -11.31 11.02
N THR A 73 -18.23 -11.64 12.15
CA THR A 73 -18.71 -11.21 13.48
C THR A 73 -18.45 -9.71 13.73
N GLY A 74 -17.33 -9.18 13.26
CA GLY A 74 -17.05 -7.74 13.31
C GLY A 74 -18.05 -6.91 12.49
N PHE A 75 -18.47 -7.43 11.33
CA PHE A 75 -19.52 -6.82 10.53
C PHE A 75 -20.88 -6.85 11.24
N ALA A 76 -21.24 -7.97 11.89
CA ALA A 76 -22.52 -8.10 12.62
C ALA A 76 -22.63 -7.20 13.88
N LEU A 77 -21.52 -6.88 14.54
CA LEU A 77 -21.52 -6.01 15.74
C LEU A 77 -21.59 -4.50 15.40
N VAL A 78 -21.17 -4.11 14.20
CA VAL A 78 -21.32 -2.73 13.69
C VAL A 78 -22.63 -2.55 12.91
N TYR A 79 -23.20 -3.66 12.42
CA TYR A 79 -24.49 -3.66 11.74
C TYR A 79 -25.63 -3.44 12.74
N ARG A 80 -26.05 -2.17 12.88
CA ARG A 80 -27.35 -1.86 13.47
C ARG A 80 -28.40 -1.99 12.36
N PRO A 81 -29.39 -2.90 12.44
CA PRO A 81 -30.53 -2.79 11.56
C PRO A 81 -31.18 -1.43 11.81
N ALA A 82 -31.53 -0.72 10.73
CA ALA A 82 -32.18 0.57 10.84
C ALA A 82 -33.45 0.42 11.69
N VAL A 83 -33.50 1.14 12.81
CA VAL A 83 -34.74 1.27 13.58
C VAL A 83 -35.66 2.13 12.73
N THR A 84 -36.72 1.53 12.20
CA THR A 84 -37.76 2.28 11.51
C THR A 84 -38.61 3.00 12.55
N ILE A 85 -38.25 4.23 12.89
CA ILE A 85 -39.15 5.11 13.65
C ILE A 85 -40.18 5.63 12.65
N SER A 86 -41.40 5.11 12.73
CA SER A 86 -42.54 5.66 11.99
C SER A 86 -42.98 6.93 12.71
N MET A 87 -42.48 8.08 12.26
CA MET A 87 -43.04 9.38 12.65
C MET A 87 -44.17 9.72 11.67
N PRO A 88 -45.39 10.06 12.15
CA PRO A 88 -46.48 10.45 11.28
C PRO A 88 -46.25 11.89 10.81
N GLY A 89 -45.95 12.03 9.51
CA GLY A 89 -45.99 13.29 8.77
C GLY A 89 -44.64 13.99 8.60
N ASP A 90 -44.02 13.80 7.43
CA ASP A 90 -43.34 14.85 6.67
C ASP A 90 -42.93 14.32 5.27
N PRO A 91 -42.78 15.21 4.25
CA PRO A 91 -43.04 14.90 2.85
C PRO A 91 -41.99 13.96 2.25
N GLU A 92 -42.43 13.16 1.30
CA GLU A 92 -41.64 12.19 0.52
C GLU A 92 -40.44 12.89 -0.15
N LEU A 93 -39.29 12.88 0.54
CA LEU A 93 -37.99 13.16 -0.07
C LEU A 93 -37.66 11.95 -0.93
N ASP A 94 -37.88 12.12 -2.23
CA ASP A 94 -37.52 11.22 -3.31
C ASP A 94 -36.17 10.56 -2.97
N ALA A 95 -36.19 9.24 -2.75
CA ALA A 95 -35.02 8.49 -2.31
C ALA A 95 -33.97 8.57 -3.42
N ALA A 96 -33.02 9.51 -3.30
CA ALA A 96 -31.96 9.70 -4.26
C ALA A 96 -31.25 8.36 -4.50
N ALA A 97 -31.41 7.82 -5.71
CA ALA A 97 -30.76 6.58 -6.10
C ALA A 97 -29.23 6.71 -5.87
N PRO A 98 -28.56 5.66 -5.37
CA PRO A 98 -27.12 5.72 -5.13
C PRO A 98 -26.39 6.10 -6.42
N LEU A 99 -25.74 7.26 -6.41
CA LEU A 99 -24.95 7.74 -7.55
C LEU A 99 -23.67 6.89 -7.65
N VAL A 100 -23.63 5.95 -8.60
CA VAL A 100 -22.40 5.24 -8.94
C VAL A 100 -21.55 6.18 -9.78
N ILE A 101 -20.59 6.85 -9.15
CA ILE A 101 -19.56 7.61 -9.88
C ILE A 101 -18.64 6.59 -10.54
N ALA A 102 -18.61 6.57 -11.87
CA ALA A 102 -17.67 5.73 -12.60
C ALA A 102 -16.22 6.13 -12.25
N THR A 103 -15.43 5.17 -11.78
CA THR A 103 -13.99 5.30 -11.55
C THR A 103 -13.24 4.53 -12.65
N PRO A 104 -13.04 5.15 -13.84
CA PRO A 104 -12.25 4.55 -14.91
C PRO A 104 -10.83 4.25 -14.43
N SER A 105 -10.21 3.23 -15.03
CA SER A 105 -8.86 2.81 -14.68
C SER A 105 -7.85 3.95 -14.89
N LEU A 106 -7.03 4.27 -13.89
CA LEU A 106 -6.12 5.43 -13.95
C LEU A 106 -4.96 5.25 -14.93
N VAL A 107 -4.79 4.04 -15.48
CA VAL A 107 -3.85 3.74 -16.57
C VAL A 107 -4.56 3.71 -17.94
N THR A 108 -5.62 4.51 -18.08
CA THR A 108 -6.33 4.76 -19.34
C THR A 108 -6.41 6.26 -19.58
N ARG A 109 -6.71 6.66 -20.83
CA ARG A 109 -6.94 8.07 -21.19
C ARG A 109 -7.94 8.76 -20.26
N GLU A 110 -9.11 8.13 -20.08
CA GLU A 110 -10.21 8.67 -19.29
C GLU A 110 -9.84 8.76 -17.81
N GLY A 111 -9.22 7.72 -17.25
CA GLY A 111 -8.80 7.72 -15.85
C GLY A 111 -7.68 8.70 -15.53
N MET A 112 -6.71 8.88 -16.42
CA MET A 112 -5.68 9.91 -16.27
C MET A 112 -6.28 11.32 -16.32
N ALA A 113 -7.22 11.57 -17.24
CA ALA A 113 -7.90 12.86 -17.36
C ALA A 113 -8.71 13.17 -16.10
N LEU A 114 -9.54 12.22 -15.66
CA LEU A 114 -10.31 12.35 -14.42
C LEU A 114 -9.40 12.60 -13.22
N PHE A 115 -8.32 11.83 -13.08
CA PHE A 115 -7.39 12.00 -11.97
C PHE A 115 -6.75 13.39 -11.96
N ARG A 116 -6.31 13.91 -13.12
CA ARG A 116 -5.74 15.26 -13.22
C ARG A 116 -6.73 16.33 -12.79
N ASP A 117 -7.98 16.22 -13.21
CA ASP A 117 -9.02 17.20 -12.87
C ASP A 117 -9.36 17.15 -11.38
N GLN A 118 -9.52 15.94 -10.82
CA GLN A 118 -9.77 15.74 -9.39
C GLN A 118 -8.60 16.22 -8.52
N TYR A 119 -7.36 15.97 -8.98
CA TYR A 119 -6.17 16.44 -8.30
C TYR A 119 -6.14 17.98 -8.25
N ARG A 120 -6.37 18.63 -9.39
CA ARG A 120 -6.45 20.09 -9.47
C ARG A 120 -7.56 20.66 -8.59
N ALA A 121 -8.74 20.05 -8.59
CA ALA A 121 -9.85 20.46 -7.74
C ALA A 121 -9.51 20.34 -6.24
N ARG A 122 -8.79 19.28 -5.84
CA ARG A 122 -8.45 19.02 -4.44
C ARG A 122 -7.37 19.96 -3.89
N PHE A 123 -6.36 20.27 -4.70
CA PHE A 123 -5.13 20.93 -4.25
C PHE A 123 -4.94 22.34 -4.80
N GLY A 124 -5.67 22.73 -5.84
CA GLY A 124 -5.55 24.04 -6.48
C GLY A 124 -4.41 24.16 -7.50
N ASP A 125 -3.58 23.12 -7.64
CA ASP A 125 -2.47 23.03 -8.59
C ASP A 125 -2.37 21.62 -9.19
N THR A 126 -1.38 21.39 -10.04
CA THR A 126 -1.05 20.08 -10.63
C THR A 126 0.36 19.61 -10.26
N ILE A 127 0.95 20.16 -9.20
CA ILE A 127 2.37 20.02 -8.85
C ILE A 127 2.56 19.01 -7.73
N ALA A 128 3.49 18.06 -7.92
CA ALA A 128 3.90 17.06 -6.93
C ALA A 128 5.36 16.65 -7.13
N ASP A 129 5.96 15.97 -6.17
CA ASP A 129 7.27 15.33 -6.36
C ASP A 129 7.16 14.05 -7.20
N ARG A 130 6.06 13.30 -7.02
CA ARG A 130 5.80 12.05 -7.73
C ARG A 130 4.31 11.76 -7.82
N PHE A 131 3.89 11.30 -8.99
CA PHE A 131 2.62 10.63 -9.20
C PHE A 131 2.86 9.15 -9.52
N LEU A 132 2.14 8.27 -8.82
CA LEU A 132 2.18 6.83 -9.02
C LEU A 132 0.76 6.34 -9.29
N LEU A 133 0.46 6.00 -10.53
CA LEU A 133 -0.88 5.60 -10.97
C LEU A 133 -0.94 4.08 -11.16
N TYR A 134 -1.76 3.41 -10.37
CA TYR A 134 -2.20 2.04 -10.60
C TYR A 134 -3.57 2.06 -11.28
N PRO A 135 -4.02 0.94 -11.88
CA PRO A 135 -5.35 0.86 -12.47
C PRO A 135 -6.48 1.32 -11.53
N ASP A 136 -6.44 0.95 -10.26
CA ASP A 136 -7.51 1.16 -9.29
C ASP A 136 -7.23 2.24 -8.23
N MET A 137 -6.00 2.77 -8.18
CA MET A 137 -5.62 3.79 -7.20
C MET A 137 -4.45 4.63 -7.67
N ALA A 138 -4.25 5.79 -7.05
CA ALA A 138 -3.00 6.53 -7.18
C ALA A 138 -2.39 6.85 -5.81
N SER A 139 -1.08 7.03 -5.80
CA SER A 139 -0.33 7.62 -4.70
C SER A 139 0.39 8.87 -5.20
N VAL A 140 0.35 9.94 -4.42
CA VAL A 140 1.03 11.19 -4.74
C VAL A 140 1.90 11.61 -3.57
N ASP A 141 3.17 11.91 -3.84
CA ASP A 141 4.05 12.54 -2.88
C ASP A 141 4.18 14.03 -3.25
N ARG A 142 3.81 14.93 -2.34
CA ARG A 142 3.84 16.38 -2.56
C ARG A 142 4.67 17.09 -1.49
N PRO A 143 5.33 18.22 -1.80
CA PRO A 143 5.91 19.09 -0.77
C PRO A 143 4.87 19.42 0.32
N SER A 144 5.28 19.33 1.59
CA SER A 144 4.38 19.63 2.71
C SER A 144 4.15 21.13 2.83
N ALA A 145 2.92 21.52 3.14
CA ALA A 145 2.58 22.90 3.46
C ALA A 145 3.17 23.37 4.81
N ILE A 146 3.64 22.45 5.65
CA ILE A 146 4.25 22.78 6.96
C ILE A 146 5.64 23.38 6.76
N ARG A 147 6.49 22.72 5.96
CA ARG A 147 7.82 23.17 5.55
C ARG A 147 8.32 22.34 4.37
N ASP A 148 9.17 22.95 3.55
CA ASP A 148 9.71 22.39 2.30
C ASP A 148 10.66 21.19 2.48
N THR A 149 11.22 21.00 3.67
CA THR A 149 12.03 19.83 4.03
C THR A 149 11.20 18.57 4.30
N LEU A 150 9.87 18.66 4.19
CA LEU A 150 8.94 17.55 4.38
C LEU A 150 8.08 17.35 3.12
N TYR A 151 7.62 16.12 2.92
CA TYR A 151 6.60 15.79 1.94
C TYR A 151 5.43 15.05 2.61
N GLU A 152 4.27 15.13 1.96
CA GLU A 152 3.06 14.42 2.35
C GLU A 152 2.66 13.44 1.26
N SER A 153 2.35 12.22 1.66
CA SER A 153 1.82 11.19 0.77
C SER A 153 0.29 11.20 0.82
N TRP A 154 -0.34 11.10 -0.33
CA TRP A 154 -1.80 11.07 -0.49
C TRP A 154 -2.19 9.88 -1.35
N ASN A 155 -3.18 9.10 -0.89
CA ASN A 155 -3.80 8.03 -1.66
C ASN A 155 -5.07 8.54 -2.35
N TYR A 156 -5.30 8.09 -3.56
CA TYR A 156 -6.51 8.37 -4.34
C TYR A 156 -7.22 7.07 -4.73
N ARG A 157 -8.49 6.96 -4.35
CA ARG A 157 -9.42 5.90 -4.77
C ARG A 157 -10.81 6.49 -5.00
N GLY A 158 -10.92 7.42 -5.96
CA GLY A 158 -12.12 8.24 -6.17
C GLY A 158 -12.23 9.45 -5.22
N GLY A 159 -11.25 9.61 -4.32
CA GLY A 159 -11.11 10.74 -3.40
C GLY A 159 -9.72 10.69 -2.74
N PHE A 160 -9.24 11.83 -2.26
CA PHE A 160 -7.89 11.96 -1.68
C PHE A 160 -7.90 11.81 -0.16
N ALA A 161 -7.08 10.89 0.34
CA ALA A 161 -6.84 10.70 1.77
C ALA A 161 -5.34 10.74 2.07
N LYS A 162 -4.97 11.37 3.20
CA LYS A 162 -3.57 11.45 3.63
C LYS A 162 -3.08 10.05 4.03
N SER A 163 -1.90 9.68 3.56
CA SER A 163 -1.26 8.40 3.83
C SER A 163 -0.24 8.54 4.97
N GLY A 164 -0.73 8.86 6.18
CA GLY A 164 0.07 9.01 7.38
C GLY A 164 0.67 10.41 7.60
N ASP A 165 1.63 10.49 8.51
CA ASP A 165 2.28 11.75 8.89
C ASP A 165 3.30 12.22 7.83
N PRO A 166 3.55 13.54 7.75
CA PRO A 166 4.59 14.08 6.87
C PRO A 166 5.97 13.45 7.13
N ARG A 167 6.73 13.21 6.04
CA ARG A 167 8.04 12.55 6.09
C ARG A 167 9.14 13.45 5.54
N SER A 168 10.39 13.17 5.89
CA SER A 168 11.56 13.93 5.41
C SER A 168 11.67 13.90 3.88
N ARG A 169 11.70 15.07 3.25
CA ARG A 169 11.87 15.24 1.79
C ARG A 169 13.35 15.33 1.46
N THR A 170 13.79 14.56 0.46
CA THR A 170 15.18 14.59 0.01
C THR A 170 15.52 15.97 -0.56
N SER A 171 16.69 16.49 -0.20
CA SER A 171 17.16 17.77 -0.74
C SER A 171 17.37 17.67 -2.25
N GLY A 172 16.93 18.70 -2.98
CA GLY A 172 17.03 18.74 -4.44
C GLY A 172 15.98 17.89 -5.18
N THR A 173 14.96 17.35 -4.50
CA THR A 173 13.83 16.71 -5.18
C THR A 173 13.15 17.72 -6.11
N VAL A 174 13.09 17.37 -7.40
CA VAL A 174 12.44 18.17 -8.44
C VAL A 174 10.96 17.78 -8.50
N THR A 175 10.09 18.79 -8.42
CA THR A 175 8.65 18.61 -8.62
C THR A 175 8.32 18.49 -10.10
N VAL A 176 7.31 17.69 -10.41
CA VAL A 176 6.69 17.58 -11.73
C VAL A 176 5.31 18.22 -11.73
N ASP A 177 4.88 18.68 -12.91
CA ASP A 177 3.56 19.26 -13.13
C ASP A 177 2.71 18.32 -13.99
N LEU A 178 1.68 17.72 -13.41
CA LEU A 178 0.69 16.86 -14.08
C LEU A 178 -0.08 17.61 -15.18
N GLY A 179 -0.14 18.93 -15.13
CA GLY A 179 -0.72 19.78 -16.17
C GLY A 179 0.05 19.71 -17.50
N THR A 180 1.35 19.40 -17.45
CA THR A 180 2.21 19.27 -18.64
C THR A 180 2.12 17.90 -19.32
N LEU A 181 1.43 16.94 -18.70
CA LEU A 181 1.29 15.59 -19.21
C LEU A 181 0.30 15.56 -20.40
N ASP A 182 0.80 15.15 -21.57
CA ASP A 182 -0.03 14.89 -22.74
C ASP A 182 -0.71 13.52 -22.59
N ILE A 183 -1.99 13.56 -22.21
CA ILE A 183 -2.79 12.36 -21.94
C ILE A 183 -3.06 11.54 -23.19
N ASP A 184 -3.20 12.18 -24.36
CA ASP A 184 -3.44 11.49 -25.62
C ASP A 184 -2.17 10.76 -26.09
N ALA A 185 -1.02 11.41 -25.93
CA ALA A 185 0.26 10.78 -26.17
C ALA A 185 0.52 9.61 -25.19
N MET A 186 0.23 9.78 -23.89
CA MET A 186 0.35 8.70 -22.91
C MET A 186 -0.55 7.50 -23.22
N ALA A 187 -1.79 7.73 -23.67
CA ALA A 187 -2.69 6.65 -24.08
C ALA A 187 -2.14 5.86 -25.28
N SER A 188 -1.51 6.56 -26.23
CA SER A 188 -0.84 5.94 -27.38
C SER A 188 0.37 5.12 -26.93
N LEU A 189 1.18 5.65 -26.01
CA LEU A 189 2.32 4.94 -25.43
C LEU A 189 1.93 3.74 -24.58
N ILE A 190 0.80 3.80 -23.86
CA ILE A 190 0.24 2.65 -23.13
C ILE A 190 -0.09 1.52 -24.10
N THR A 191 -0.74 1.85 -25.22
CA THR A 191 -1.05 0.86 -26.27
C THR A 191 0.24 0.27 -26.83
N LEU A 192 1.21 1.10 -27.19
CA LEU A 192 2.53 0.67 -27.66
C LEU A 192 3.25 -0.21 -26.62
N ALA A 193 3.21 0.14 -25.34
CA ALA A 193 3.87 -0.62 -24.29
C ALA A 193 3.27 -2.03 -24.15
N VAL A 194 1.95 -2.14 -24.25
CA VAL A 194 1.24 -3.43 -24.17
C VAL A 194 1.47 -4.30 -25.40
N THR A 195 1.40 -3.74 -26.61
CA THR A 195 1.48 -4.52 -27.85
C THR A 195 2.89 -4.67 -28.41
N GLY A 196 3.80 -3.74 -28.08
CA GLY A 196 5.10 -3.58 -28.74
C GLY A 196 6.30 -4.04 -27.92
N LEU A 197 6.16 -4.28 -26.61
CA LEU A 197 7.29 -4.65 -25.74
C LEU A 197 7.48 -6.16 -25.53
N GLY A 198 6.73 -6.99 -26.25
CA GLY A 198 6.94 -8.44 -26.29
C GLY A 198 6.47 -9.22 -25.05
N VAL A 199 5.69 -8.59 -24.16
CA VAL A 199 5.07 -9.28 -23.02
C VAL A 199 3.74 -9.88 -23.47
N GLU A 200 3.65 -11.21 -23.57
CA GLU A 200 2.41 -11.87 -23.97
C GLU A 200 1.33 -11.64 -22.92
N GLN A 201 0.13 -11.24 -23.37
CA GLN A 201 -0.97 -10.84 -22.49
C GLN A 201 -0.55 -9.77 -21.46
N GLY A 202 0.40 -8.91 -21.84
CA GLY A 202 0.88 -7.82 -21.02
C GLY A 202 -0.23 -6.84 -20.68
N ARG A 203 -0.22 -6.35 -19.45
CA ARG A 203 -1.08 -5.25 -18.98
C ARG A 203 -0.25 -4.21 -18.26
N VAL A 204 -0.68 -2.95 -18.31
CA VAL A 204 -0.04 -1.90 -17.52
C VAL A 204 -0.34 -2.15 -16.04
N THR A 205 0.72 -2.25 -15.24
CA THR A 205 0.64 -2.43 -13.80
C THR A 205 0.57 -1.10 -13.06
N HIS A 206 1.39 -0.15 -13.51
CA HIS A 206 1.44 1.18 -12.98
C HIS A 206 2.20 2.11 -13.92
N ILE A 207 1.96 3.39 -13.75
CA ILE A 207 2.67 4.49 -14.40
C ILE A 207 3.31 5.33 -13.30
N VAL A 208 4.58 5.67 -13.47
CA VAL A 208 5.27 6.60 -12.57
C VAL A 208 5.58 7.88 -13.33
N PHE A 209 5.20 9.02 -12.75
CA PHE A 209 5.59 10.33 -13.25
C PHE A 209 6.37 11.07 -12.16
N ASP A 210 7.67 11.20 -12.36
CA ASP A 210 8.57 11.96 -11.49
C ASP A 210 9.79 12.47 -12.29
N ALA A 211 10.62 13.28 -11.64
CA ALA A 211 11.86 13.79 -12.24
C ALA A 211 13.11 13.03 -11.77
N SER A 212 12.94 11.92 -11.04
CA SER A 212 14.04 11.19 -10.41
C SER A 212 14.64 10.11 -11.31
N ARG A 213 13.87 9.60 -12.29
CA ARG A 213 14.27 8.46 -13.12
C ARG A 213 15.01 8.86 -14.40
N ALA A 214 14.51 9.83 -15.16
CA ALA A 214 15.27 10.36 -16.29
C ALA A 214 16.50 11.10 -15.76
N GLY A 215 17.68 10.65 -16.19
CA GLY A 215 18.94 11.25 -15.79
C GLY A 215 18.92 12.78 -15.96
N ARG A 216 19.51 13.49 -14.99
CA ARG A 216 19.60 14.97 -14.90
C ARG A 216 18.35 15.70 -14.38
N GLY A 217 17.46 15.03 -13.64
CA GLY A 217 16.37 15.74 -12.95
C GLY A 217 15.25 16.22 -13.87
N GLN A 218 15.14 15.63 -15.06
CA GLN A 218 14.09 15.98 -16.03
C GLN A 218 12.82 15.17 -15.74
N PRO A 219 11.62 15.77 -15.82
CA PRO A 219 10.37 15.05 -15.69
C PRO A 219 10.26 13.91 -16.72
N SER A 220 9.84 12.73 -16.27
CA SER A 220 9.73 11.53 -17.09
C SER A 220 8.59 10.64 -16.63
N VAL A 221 7.98 9.96 -17.59
CA VAL A 221 6.87 9.03 -17.38
C VAL A 221 7.36 7.62 -17.70
N VAL A 222 7.24 6.70 -16.75
CA VAL A 222 7.59 5.29 -16.93
C VAL A 222 6.34 4.44 -16.84
N ILE A 223 6.04 3.71 -17.93
CA ILE A 223 4.91 2.79 -18.05
C ILE A 223 5.43 1.38 -17.85
N TYR A 224 4.96 0.69 -16.81
CA TYR A 224 5.37 -0.68 -16.50
C TYR A 224 4.32 -1.69 -16.95
N VAL A 225 4.74 -2.66 -17.76
CA VAL A 225 3.91 -3.74 -18.27
C VAL A 225 4.35 -5.07 -17.66
N ASN A 226 3.40 -5.89 -17.23
CA ASN A 226 3.66 -7.27 -16.82
C ASN A 226 2.57 -8.23 -17.27
N ASN A 227 2.83 -9.53 -17.14
CA ASN A 227 1.80 -10.57 -17.21
C ASN A 227 1.79 -11.45 -15.95
N GLU A 228 0.95 -12.47 -15.95
CA GLU A 228 0.85 -13.45 -14.85
C GLU A 228 2.11 -14.31 -14.67
N PHE A 229 2.91 -14.47 -15.72
CA PHE A 229 4.17 -15.21 -15.71
C PHE A 229 5.37 -14.38 -15.21
N LYS A 230 5.12 -13.14 -14.74
CA LYS A 230 6.15 -12.19 -14.28
C LYS A 230 7.13 -11.75 -15.37
N GLU A 231 6.77 -11.95 -16.63
CA GLU A 231 7.45 -11.29 -17.74
C GLU A 231 7.14 -9.80 -17.62
N SER A 232 8.16 -8.96 -17.80
CA SER A 232 8.01 -7.53 -17.57
C SER A 232 8.77 -6.74 -18.61
N ALA A 233 8.20 -5.58 -18.92
CA ALA A 233 8.79 -4.58 -19.78
C ALA A 233 8.43 -3.20 -19.26
N HIS A 234 9.18 -2.18 -19.70
CA HIS A 234 8.78 -0.81 -19.44
C HIS A 234 9.18 0.11 -20.59
N LEU A 235 8.43 1.20 -20.71
CA LEU A 235 8.70 2.31 -21.62
C LEU A 235 8.84 3.58 -20.80
N GLU A 236 9.88 4.35 -21.07
CA GLU A 236 10.13 5.66 -20.48
C GLU A 236 10.01 6.73 -21.56
N ALA A 237 9.28 7.79 -21.25
CA ALA A 237 9.00 8.89 -22.16
C ALA A 237 9.01 10.24 -21.44
N THR A 238 9.11 11.32 -22.20
CA THR A 238 8.86 12.68 -21.72
C THR A 238 7.36 12.89 -21.44
N PRO A 239 6.97 13.95 -20.71
CA PRO A 239 5.57 14.28 -20.49
C PRO A 239 4.79 14.58 -21.78
N SER A 240 5.49 14.99 -22.84
CA SER A 240 4.91 15.23 -24.18
C SER A 240 4.78 13.95 -25.03
N GLY A 241 5.26 12.81 -24.53
CA GLY A 241 5.15 11.53 -25.23
C GLY A 241 6.33 11.17 -26.14
N GLU A 242 7.44 11.90 -26.09
CA GLU A 242 8.66 11.50 -26.77
C GLU A 242 9.30 10.32 -26.03
N ILE A 243 9.58 9.23 -26.74
CA ILE A 243 10.16 8.02 -26.14
C ILE A 243 11.63 8.27 -25.82
N LEU A 244 12.00 8.14 -24.54
CA LEU A 244 13.38 8.25 -24.06
C LEU A 244 14.06 6.89 -24.06
N ARG A 245 13.35 5.85 -23.62
CA ARG A 245 13.91 4.49 -23.51
C ARG A 245 12.81 3.43 -23.61
N GLN A 246 13.14 2.31 -24.24
CA GLN A 246 12.31 1.11 -24.24
C GLN A 246 13.13 -0.05 -23.68
N SER A 247 12.53 -0.80 -22.76
CA SER A 247 13.10 -2.00 -22.17
C SER A 247 12.13 -3.16 -22.40
N PRO A 248 12.11 -3.74 -23.62
CA PRO A 248 11.21 -4.85 -23.96
C PRO A 248 11.60 -6.14 -23.24
N PHE A 249 10.63 -7.04 -23.09
CA PHE A 249 10.88 -8.40 -22.64
C PHE A 249 11.64 -9.18 -23.73
N ARG A 250 12.64 -9.97 -23.33
CA ARG A 250 13.42 -10.83 -24.23
C ARG A 250 13.27 -12.28 -23.77
N LYS A 251 12.88 -13.14 -24.70
CA LYS A 251 12.76 -14.59 -24.53
C LYS A 251 14.13 -15.27 -24.51
#